data_AF-A0A2T3FNX2-F1
#
_entry.id   AF-A0A2T3FNX2-F1
#
_cell.length_a   1.000
_cell.length_b   1.000
_cell.length_c   1.000
_cell.angle_alpha   90.00
_cell.angle_beta   90.00
_cell.angle_gamma   90.00
#
_symmetry.space_group_name_H-M   'P 1'
#
loop_
_entity.id
_entity.type
_entity.pdbx_description
1 polymer ?
#
loop_
_entity_poly.entity_id
_entity_poly.type
_entity_poly.pdbx_seq_one_letter_code
_entity_poly.pdbx_strand_id
1 'polypeptide(L)'
;MPPKGHAILSASSSDRWLHCPPSARLCETYEDKGSDYAAEGTDAHELCEYKLKRALGMDASDPTENLTWYNEEMEDCANGYAAYILEMVEAAKESCADPKVLIEQRVDFSRWVEQGFGTADCIIIADGTLRICDYKHGLGVLVDATDNPQMKCYALGALELFDDIYDIDNVSMTIYQPRRQNISTFEISKDELYKWADEVLKPTADLAFAGDGNFLCGEWCGFCKAKHECRARAEANLTLAQYDFKLPPLLEDSEIEYILSRADELVAWASDIKEYALQQAISGKEWNGWKLVEGRSNRKYSNEEAVIQAVTDAGFDPYEKKLLGITAMQKRLGKSRFDELLTAYIEKPQGKPTLVPESDKRPAMNNARTDFMEEN
;
A
#
# COMPACT_ATOMS: atom_id res chain seq x y z
N MET A 1 -29.96 16.54 -22.16
CA MET A 1 -28.50 16.36 -22.16
C MET A 1 -28.23 14.86 -22.10
N PRO A 2 -27.37 14.29 -22.96
CA PRO A 2 -26.95 12.90 -22.77
C PRO A 2 -26.19 12.80 -21.43
N PRO A 3 -26.23 11.65 -20.75
CA PRO A 3 -25.48 11.48 -19.50
C PRO A 3 -24.00 11.74 -19.80
N LYS A 4 -23.36 12.63 -19.02
CA LYS A 4 -21.91 12.88 -19.09
C LYS A 4 -21.21 11.58 -18.69
N GLY A 5 -21.01 10.68 -19.65
CA GLY A 5 -20.25 9.44 -19.44
C GLY A 5 -18.81 9.82 -19.12
N HIS A 6 -18.37 9.58 -17.89
CA HIS A 6 -16.96 9.72 -17.55
C HIS A 6 -16.18 8.58 -18.20
N ALA A 7 -15.13 8.90 -18.97
CA ALA A 7 -14.19 7.90 -19.42
C ALA A 7 -13.57 7.20 -18.20
N ILE A 8 -13.47 5.87 -18.24
CA ILE A 8 -12.85 5.07 -17.18
C ILE A 8 -11.43 5.58 -16.89
N LEU A 9 -10.70 5.94 -17.95
CA LEU A 9 -9.35 6.51 -17.92
C LEU A 9 -9.39 7.99 -18.31
N SER A 10 -10.05 8.82 -17.50
CA SER A 10 -10.07 10.27 -17.74
C SER A 10 -8.67 10.88 -17.62
N ALA A 11 -8.37 11.90 -18.43
CA ALA A 11 -7.10 12.64 -18.34
C ALA A 11 -6.89 13.25 -16.94
N SER A 12 -7.94 13.78 -16.32
CA SER A 12 -7.88 14.36 -14.97
C SER A 12 -7.56 13.35 -13.86
N SER A 13 -7.71 12.04 -14.12
CA SER A 13 -7.34 10.97 -13.19
C SER A 13 -6.09 10.19 -13.64
N SER A 14 -5.41 10.66 -14.69
CA SER A 14 -4.26 9.99 -15.31
C SER A 14 -3.11 9.72 -14.36
N ASP A 15 -2.78 10.68 -13.49
CA ASP A 15 -1.77 10.47 -12.46
C ASP A 15 -2.07 9.23 -11.60
N ARG A 16 -3.33 9.02 -11.23
CA ARG A 16 -3.73 7.87 -10.40
C ARG A 16 -3.63 6.54 -11.16
N TRP A 17 -4.20 6.45 -12.36
CA TRP A 17 -4.23 5.18 -13.08
C TRP A 17 -2.91 4.86 -13.79
N LEU A 18 -2.02 5.84 -14.02
CA LEU A 18 -0.66 5.57 -14.46
C LEU A 18 0.19 4.94 -13.34
N HIS A 19 0.05 5.45 -12.12
CA HIS A 19 0.79 4.90 -10.98
C HIS A 19 0.15 3.65 -10.37
N CYS A 20 -1.17 3.51 -10.43
CA CYS A 20 -1.91 2.39 -9.85
C CYS A 20 -2.98 1.91 -10.85
N PRO A 21 -2.60 1.20 -11.92
CA PRO A 21 -3.50 0.80 -13.00
C PRO A 21 -4.81 0.12 -12.55
N PRO A 22 -4.80 -0.89 -11.66
CA PRO A 22 -6.04 -1.57 -11.28
C PRO A 22 -6.98 -0.68 -10.44
N SER A 23 -6.51 0.48 -9.96
CA SER A 23 -7.37 1.44 -9.26
C SER A 23 -8.47 2.04 -10.15
N ALA A 24 -8.27 2.08 -11.47
CA ALA A 24 -9.26 2.61 -12.40
C ALA A 24 -10.56 1.78 -12.33
N ARG A 25 -10.45 0.46 -12.54
CA ARG A 25 -11.57 -0.49 -12.42
C ARG A 25 -12.11 -0.59 -11.01
N LEU A 26 -11.23 -0.58 -10.00
CA LEU A 26 -11.68 -0.60 -8.60
C LEU A 26 -12.58 0.60 -8.28
N CYS A 27 -12.27 1.80 -8.80
CA CYS A 27 -13.06 3.00 -8.53
C CYS A 27 -14.45 2.98 -9.18
N GLU A 28 -14.70 2.15 -10.21
CA GLU A 28 -16.03 2.05 -10.84
C GLU A 28 -17.09 1.47 -9.90
N THR A 29 -16.68 0.66 -8.91
CA THR A 29 -17.62 0.08 -7.93
C THR A 29 -18.05 1.09 -6.85
N TYR A 30 -17.54 2.31 -6.89
CA TYR A 30 -17.82 3.36 -5.92
C TYR A 30 -18.67 4.46 -6.55
N GLU A 31 -19.72 4.88 -5.83
CA GLU A 31 -20.51 6.05 -6.21
C GLU A 31 -19.63 7.31 -6.26
N ASP A 32 -19.82 8.12 -7.29
CA ASP A 32 -19.21 9.44 -7.35
C ASP A 32 -19.97 10.42 -6.46
N LYS A 33 -19.56 10.48 -5.20
CA LYS A 33 -20.01 11.51 -4.27
C LYS A 33 -19.15 12.74 -4.54
N GLY A 34 -19.65 13.61 -5.40
CA GLY A 34 -19.03 14.91 -5.66
C GLY A 34 -18.75 15.67 -4.35
N SER A 35 -17.91 16.69 -4.43
CA SER A 35 -17.58 17.54 -3.28
C SER A 35 -17.92 18.99 -3.58
N ASP A 36 -18.16 19.77 -2.52
CA ASP A 36 -18.37 21.22 -2.63
C ASP A 36 -17.20 21.89 -3.36
N TYR A 37 -15.96 21.42 -3.11
CA TYR A 37 -14.76 21.88 -3.82
C TYR A 37 -14.79 21.59 -5.33
N ALA A 38 -15.33 20.45 -5.75
CA ALA A 38 -15.47 20.12 -7.17
C ALA A 38 -16.58 20.95 -7.84
N ALA A 39 -17.65 21.25 -7.10
CA ALA A 39 -18.71 22.15 -7.56
C ALA A 39 -18.23 23.60 -7.69
N GLU A 40 -17.53 24.13 -6.68
CA GLU A 40 -16.88 25.45 -6.71
C GLU A 40 -15.90 25.56 -7.89
N GLY A 41 -15.10 24.52 -8.12
CA GLY A 41 -14.21 24.46 -9.27
C GLY A 41 -14.97 24.53 -10.60
N THR A 42 -16.08 23.80 -10.74
CA THR A 42 -16.90 23.80 -11.96
C THR A 42 -17.46 25.20 -12.26
N ASP A 43 -17.99 25.88 -11.24
CA ASP A 43 -18.49 27.26 -11.37
C ASP A 43 -17.35 28.22 -11.78
N ALA A 44 -16.15 28.02 -11.22
CA ALA A 44 -14.98 28.83 -11.57
C ALA A 44 -14.51 28.61 -13.02
N HIS A 45 -14.53 27.37 -13.54
CA HIS A 45 -14.21 27.11 -14.95
C HIS A 45 -15.24 27.76 -15.89
N GLU A 46 -16.54 27.68 -15.57
CA GLU A 46 -17.60 28.32 -16.36
C GLU A 46 -17.42 29.85 -16.41
N LEU A 47 -17.05 30.47 -15.28
CA LEU A 47 -16.73 31.90 -15.25
C LEU A 47 -15.46 32.22 -16.06
N CYS A 48 -14.41 31.42 -15.96
CA CYS A 48 -13.17 31.59 -16.73
C CYS A 48 -13.43 31.52 -18.24
N GLU A 49 -14.21 30.53 -18.69
CA GLU A 49 -14.63 30.38 -20.09
C GLU A 49 -15.33 31.66 -20.57
N TYR A 50 -16.31 32.15 -19.81
CA TYR A 50 -17.05 33.36 -20.14
C TYR A 50 -16.14 34.59 -20.27
N LYS A 51 -15.29 34.85 -19.26
CA LYS A 51 -14.40 36.02 -19.27
C LYS A 51 -13.43 35.97 -20.44
N LEU A 52 -12.85 34.81 -20.72
CA LEU A 52 -11.92 34.64 -21.84
C LEU A 52 -12.61 34.84 -23.20
N LYS A 53 -13.79 34.26 -23.41
CA LYS A 53 -14.58 34.48 -24.64
C LYS A 53 -14.88 35.96 -24.86
N ARG A 54 -15.33 36.65 -23.82
CA ARG A 54 -15.62 38.10 -23.87
C ARG A 54 -14.37 38.92 -24.21
N ALA A 55 -13.23 38.57 -23.60
CA ALA A 55 -11.97 39.27 -23.82
C ALA A 55 -11.44 39.09 -25.26
N LEU A 56 -11.73 37.94 -25.89
CA LEU A 56 -11.42 37.65 -27.30
C LEU A 56 -12.48 38.16 -28.29
N GLY A 57 -13.52 38.86 -27.82
CA GLY A 57 -14.59 39.38 -28.68
C GLY A 57 -15.56 38.31 -29.20
N MET A 58 -15.58 37.13 -28.58
CA MET A 58 -16.52 36.05 -28.91
C MET A 58 -17.87 36.26 -28.20
N ASP A 59 -18.93 35.71 -28.79
CA ASP A 59 -20.25 35.72 -28.17
C ASP A 59 -20.29 34.71 -27.00
N ALA A 60 -20.78 35.16 -25.85
CA ALA A 60 -20.90 34.35 -24.63
C ALA A 60 -21.95 34.94 -23.70
N SER A 61 -22.75 34.05 -23.07
CA SER A 61 -23.72 34.44 -22.05
C SER A 61 -23.03 34.54 -20.70
N ASP A 62 -23.39 35.57 -19.91
CA ASP A 62 -22.88 35.72 -18.55
C ASP A 62 -23.46 34.62 -17.64
N PRO A 63 -22.63 33.76 -17.03
CA PRO A 63 -23.11 32.67 -16.19
C PRO A 63 -23.36 33.12 -14.73
N THR A 64 -22.93 34.32 -14.33
CA THR A 64 -22.79 34.75 -12.93
C THR A 64 -24.04 34.51 -12.07
N GLU A 65 -25.24 34.77 -12.60
CA GLU A 65 -26.50 34.58 -11.85
C GLU A 65 -26.82 33.11 -11.54
N ASN A 66 -26.23 32.17 -12.29
CA ASN A 66 -26.47 30.73 -12.15
C ASN A 66 -25.37 30.02 -11.35
N LEU A 67 -24.28 30.71 -11.03
CA LEU A 67 -23.17 30.15 -10.27
C LEU A 67 -23.54 30.09 -8.78
N THR A 68 -23.45 28.90 -8.20
CA THR A 68 -23.81 28.67 -6.78
C THR A 68 -22.72 29.17 -5.84
N TRP A 69 -21.46 29.09 -6.26
CA TRP A 69 -20.29 29.39 -5.43
C TRP A 69 -19.62 30.73 -5.75
N TYR A 70 -20.26 31.55 -6.59
CA TYR A 70 -19.70 32.83 -7.02
C TYR A 70 -19.34 33.75 -5.84
N ASN A 71 -18.15 34.35 -5.92
CA ASN A 71 -17.66 35.38 -5.01
C ASN A 71 -16.60 36.26 -5.70
N GLU A 72 -16.18 37.33 -5.03
CA GLU A 72 -15.20 38.29 -5.57
C GLU A 72 -13.82 37.65 -5.84
N GLU A 73 -13.37 36.70 -5.01
CA GLU A 73 -12.11 35.97 -5.25
C GLU A 73 -12.17 35.15 -6.55
N MET A 74 -13.29 34.48 -6.82
CA MET A 74 -13.52 33.71 -8.05
C MET A 74 -13.54 34.62 -9.28
N GLU A 75 -14.19 35.77 -9.17
CA GLU A 75 -14.22 36.80 -10.22
C GLU A 75 -12.81 37.33 -10.54
N ASP A 76 -12.02 37.67 -9.51
CA ASP A 76 -10.63 38.11 -9.68
C ASP A 76 -9.76 37.02 -10.32
N CYS A 77 -9.93 35.76 -9.90
CA CYS A 77 -9.20 34.62 -10.47
C CYS A 77 -9.55 34.43 -11.96
N ALA A 78 -10.83 34.53 -12.33
CA ALA A 78 -11.29 34.39 -13.72
C ALA A 78 -10.78 35.54 -14.61
N ASN A 79 -10.81 36.77 -14.10
CA ASN A 79 -10.25 37.93 -14.78
C ASN A 79 -8.73 37.81 -14.98
N GLY A 80 -8.01 37.36 -13.95
CA GLY A 80 -6.57 37.10 -14.01
C GLY A 80 -6.21 36.00 -15.02
N TYR A 81 -6.98 34.92 -15.07
CA TYR A 81 -6.80 33.86 -16.06
C TYR A 81 -6.99 34.38 -17.49
N ALA A 82 -8.07 35.12 -17.76
CA ALA A 82 -8.34 35.69 -19.08
C ALA A 82 -7.21 36.65 -19.52
N ALA A 83 -6.72 37.50 -18.62
CA ALA A 83 -5.59 38.40 -18.89
C ALA A 83 -4.31 37.62 -19.22
N TYR A 84 -3.99 36.58 -18.45
CA TYR A 84 -2.82 35.73 -18.69
C TYR A 84 -2.88 35.03 -20.06
N ILE A 85 -4.03 34.49 -20.44
CA ILE A 85 -4.20 33.88 -21.76
C ILE A 85 -4.02 34.91 -22.88
N LEU A 86 -4.58 36.12 -22.74
CA LEU A 86 -4.38 37.18 -23.74
C LEU A 86 -2.90 37.55 -23.91
N GLU A 87 -2.13 37.63 -22.83
CA GLU A 87 -0.68 37.84 -22.92
C GLU A 87 0.02 36.72 -23.72
N MET A 88 -0.37 35.46 -23.52
CA MET A 88 0.16 34.33 -24.29
C MET A 88 -0.25 34.37 -25.77
N VAL A 89 -1.47 34.82 -26.07
CA VAL A 89 -1.95 35.00 -27.44
C VAL A 89 -1.17 36.10 -28.15
N GLU A 90 -0.93 37.24 -27.50
CA GLU A 90 -0.11 38.31 -28.06
C GLU A 90 1.34 37.86 -28.29
N ALA A 91 1.93 37.13 -27.35
CA ALA A 91 3.27 36.54 -27.54
C ALA A 91 3.31 35.56 -28.73
N ALA A 92 2.27 34.75 -28.91
CA ALA A 92 2.19 33.84 -30.05
C ALA A 92 2.06 34.57 -31.40
N LYS A 93 1.49 35.78 -31.42
CA LYS A 93 1.40 36.63 -32.63
C LYS A 93 2.76 37.16 -33.09
N GLU A 94 3.78 37.16 -32.22
CA GLU A 94 5.14 37.58 -32.60
C GLU A 94 5.81 36.55 -33.52
N SER A 95 5.46 35.27 -33.39
CA SER A 95 6.05 34.17 -34.17
C SER A 95 5.12 33.58 -35.23
N CYS A 96 3.80 33.81 -35.13
CA CYS A 96 2.79 33.29 -36.05
C CYS A 96 1.79 34.40 -36.40
N ALA A 97 1.47 34.56 -37.68
CA ALA A 97 0.59 35.65 -38.13
C ALA A 97 -0.88 35.44 -37.73
N ASP A 98 -1.30 34.19 -37.54
CA ASP A 98 -2.69 33.77 -37.33
C ASP A 98 -2.83 32.69 -36.25
N PRO A 99 -2.41 32.96 -34.99
CA PRO A 99 -2.57 32.00 -33.92
C PRO A 99 -4.05 31.74 -33.65
N LYS A 100 -4.38 30.48 -33.43
CA LYS A 100 -5.75 30.02 -33.18
C LYS A 100 -5.96 29.72 -31.71
N VAL A 101 -6.99 30.32 -31.12
CA VAL A 101 -7.37 30.10 -29.73
C VAL A 101 -8.64 29.26 -29.67
N LEU A 102 -8.60 28.17 -28.92
CA LEU A 102 -9.72 27.29 -28.65
C LEU A 102 -9.97 27.28 -27.15
N ILE A 103 -11.25 27.34 -26.76
CA ILE A 103 -11.69 27.43 -25.36
C ILE A 103 -12.64 26.27 -25.09
N GLU A 104 -12.48 25.59 -23.96
CA GLU A 104 -13.24 24.38 -23.60
C GLU A 104 -13.22 23.34 -24.75
N GLN A 105 -12.04 23.15 -25.34
CA GLN A 105 -11.88 22.30 -26.50
C GLN A 105 -11.86 20.83 -26.08
N ARG A 106 -12.82 20.07 -26.58
CA ARG A 106 -12.77 18.60 -26.48
C ARG A 106 -11.61 18.07 -27.32
N VAL A 107 -10.74 17.30 -26.68
CA VAL A 107 -9.58 16.65 -27.29
C VAL A 107 -9.71 15.13 -27.21
N ASP A 108 -9.26 14.43 -28.23
CA ASP A 108 -9.36 12.97 -28.35
C ASP A 108 -7.96 12.37 -28.45
N PHE A 109 -7.58 11.56 -27.46
CA PHE A 109 -6.31 10.84 -27.42
C PHE A 109 -6.55 9.32 -27.43
N SER A 110 -7.67 8.89 -28.01
CA SER A 110 -8.11 7.49 -28.01
C SER A 110 -7.18 6.55 -28.77
N ARG A 111 -6.27 7.10 -29.58
CA ARG A 111 -5.16 6.39 -30.21
C ARG A 111 -4.25 5.66 -29.20
N TRP A 112 -4.07 6.21 -28.00
CA TRP A 112 -3.23 5.62 -26.95
C TRP A 112 -4.03 5.06 -25.78
N VAL A 113 -5.19 5.63 -25.47
CA VAL A 113 -5.99 5.26 -24.30
C VAL A 113 -7.39 4.89 -24.77
N GLU A 114 -7.85 3.66 -24.56
CA GLU A 114 -9.19 3.26 -24.99
C GLU A 114 -10.27 4.20 -24.40
N GLN A 115 -11.09 4.80 -25.29
CA GLN A 115 -12.10 5.81 -24.93
C GLN A 115 -11.52 7.07 -24.27
N GLY A 116 -10.23 7.34 -24.49
CA GLY A 116 -9.50 8.48 -23.95
C GLY A 116 -9.89 9.81 -24.59
N PHE A 117 -10.54 10.67 -23.82
CA PHE A 117 -10.83 12.04 -24.21
C PHE A 117 -10.71 12.98 -23.03
N GLY A 118 -10.62 14.28 -23.34
CA GLY A 118 -10.52 15.36 -22.36
C GLY A 118 -11.21 16.63 -22.85
N THR A 119 -11.30 17.61 -21.96
CA THR A 119 -11.64 18.99 -22.32
C THR A 119 -10.50 19.86 -21.80
N ALA A 120 -9.81 20.53 -22.71
CA ALA A 120 -8.76 21.48 -22.37
C ALA A 120 -9.37 22.88 -22.28
N ASP A 121 -9.09 23.59 -21.19
CA ASP A 121 -9.70 24.90 -20.91
C ASP A 121 -9.29 25.93 -21.96
N CYS A 122 -8.00 25.99 -22.32
CA CYS A 122 -7.51 26.81 -23.41
C CYS A 122 -6.38 26.13 -24.19
N ILE A 123 -6.48 26.17 -25.52
CA ILE A 123 -5.42 25.77 -26.45
C ILE A 123 -5.10 26.97 -27.34
N ILE A 124 -3.82 27.33 -27.43
CA ILE A 124 -3.31 28.33 -28.37
C ILE A 124 -2.38 27.61 -29.34
N ILE A 125 -2.77 27.60 -30.61
CA ILE A 125 -2.05 26.94 -31.69
C ILE A 125 -1.35 28.02 -32.51
N ALA A 126 -0.05 27.87 -32.68
CA ALA A 126 0.81 28.72 -33.49
C ALA A 126 1.93 27.87 -34.09
N ASP A 127 2.52 28.30 -35.19
CA ASP A 127 3.69 27.64 -35.77
C ASP A 127 4.82 27.54 -34.73
N GLY A 128 5.49 26.39 -34.70
CA GLY A 128 6.57 26.04 -33.78
C GLY A 128 6.09 25.53 -32.42
N THR A 129 5.09 26.15 -31.77
CA THR A 129 4.71 25.77 -30.40
C THR A 129 3.19 25.74 -30.17
N LEU A 130 2.68 24.56 -29.81
CA LEU A 130 1.35 24.34 -29.26
C LEU A 130 1.35 24.68 -27.77
N ARG A 131 0.44 25.56 -27.32
CA ARG A 131 0.30 25.93 -25.91
C ARG A 131 -1.04 25.44 -25.37
N ILE A 132 -1.01 24.83 -24.18
CA ILE A 132 -2.20 24.38 -23.46
C ILE A 132 -2.16 25.00 -22.08
N CYS A 133 -3.25 25.64 -21.69
CA CYS A 133 -3.41 26.19 -20.36
C CYS A 133 -4.61 25.53 -19.69
N ASP A 134 -4.40 24.98 -18.50
CA ASP A 134 -5.43 24.36 -17.66
C ASP A 134 -5.51 25.15 -16.35
N TYR A 135 -6.71 25.62 -16.07
CA TYR A 135 -7.05 26.39 -14.88
C TYR A 135 -7.31 25.45 -13.71
N LYS A 136 -6.74 25.77 -12.54
CA LYS A 136 -7.00 25.04 -11.31
C LYS A 136 -7.50 25.98 -10.22
N HIS A 137 -8.72 25.74 -9.76
CA HIS A 137 -9.33 26.54 -8.69
C HIS A 137 -9.03 26.02 -7.27
N GLY A 138 -8.60 24.77 -7.10
CA GLY A 138 -8.45 24.17 -5.77
C GLY A 138 -7.36 24.86 -4.92
N LEU A 139 -7.64 25.06 -3.62
CA LEU A 139 -6.67 25.61 -2.65
C LEU A 139 -5.79 24.52 -1.98
N GLY A 140 -6.36 23.33 -1.78
CA GLY A 140 -5.77 22.30 -0.92
C GLY A 140 -4.54 21.60 -1.48
N VAL A 141 -4.39 21.52 -2.80
CA VAL A 141 -3.30 20.81 -3.49
C VAL A 141 -2.67 21.74 -4.50
N LEU A 142 -1.34 21.89 -4.45
CA LEU A 142 -0.59 22.58 -5.50
C LEU A 142 -0.46 21.64 -6.69
N VAL A 143 -0.83 22.12 -7.89
CA VAL A 143 -0.74 21.34 -9.12
C VAL A 143 0.43 21.87 -9.94
N ASP A 144 1.40 21.01 -10.23
CA ASP A 144 2.57 21.36 -11.03
C ASP A 144 2.43 20.88 -12.48
N ALA A 145 3.00 21.63 -13.42
CA ALA A 145 2.98 21.28 -14.84
C ALA A 145 4.10 20.31 -15.25
N THR A 146 5.18 20.22 -14.47
CA THR A 146 6.34 19.37 -14.78
C THR A 146 5.91 17.92 -14.90
N ASP A 147 6.13 17.34 -16.08
CA ASP A 147 5.77 15.96 -16.40
C ASP A 147 4.31 15.58 -16.10
N ASN A 148 3.39 16.56 -16.07
CA ASN A 148 1.99 16.32 -15.70
C ASN A 148 1.23 15.47 -16.73
N PRO A 149 0.74 14.26 -16.37
CA PRO A 149 0.12 13.36 -17.33
C PRO A 149 -1.22 13.86 -17.90
N GLN A 150 -1.99 14.65 -17.13
CA GLN A 150 -3.24 15.25 -17.62
C GLN A 150 -2.93 16.18 -18.79
N MET A 151 -1.96 17.07 -18.59
CA MET A 151 -1.55 18.04 -19.61
C MET A 151 -1.00 17.35 -20.86
N LYS A 152 -0.17 16.31 -20.67
CA LYS A 152 0.35 15.52 -21.79
C LYS A 152 -0.76 14.82 -22.59
N CYS A 153 -1.79 14.29 -21.93
CA CYS A 153 -2.95 13.71 -22.62
C CYS A 153 -3.71 14.77 -23.43
N TYR A 154 -3.87 15.98 -22.90
CA TYR A 154 -4.48 17.08 -23.63
C TYR A 154 -3.65 17.50 -24.84
N ALA A 155 -2.33 17.52 -24.69
CA ALA A 155 -1.40 17.82 -25.78
C ALA A 155 -1.47 16.79 -26.90
N LEU A 156 -1.48 15.51 -26.57
CA LEU A 156 -1.65 14.44 -27.55
C LEU A 156 -2.95 14.60 -28.34
N GLY A 157 -4.07 14.85 -27.64
CA GLY A 157 -5.36 15.01 -28.31
C GLY A 157 -5.48 16.32 -29.09
N ALA A 158 -4.74 17.36 -28.73
CA ALA A 158 -4.65 18.60 -29.51
C ALA A 158 -3.79 18.41 -30.77
N LEU A 159 -2.67 17.69 -30.67
CA LEU A 159 -1.83 17.35 -31.83
C LEU A 159 -2.60 16.51 -32.86
N GLU A 160 -3.37 15.51 -32.43
CA GLU A 160 -4.21 14.70 -33.34
C GLU A 160 -5.23 15.53 -34.14
N LEU A 161 -5.61 16.72 -33.66
CA LEU A 161 -6.54 17.61 -34.36
C LEU A 161 -5.84 18.59 -35.33
N PHE A 162 -4.58 18.93 -35.09
CA PHE A 162 -3.96 20.12 -35.70
C PHE A 162 -2.53 19.94 -36.24
N ASP A 163 -1.85 18.82 -35.96
CA ASP A 163 -0.46 18.59 -36.41
C ASP A 163 -0.33 18.51 -37.94
N ASP A 164 -1.40 18.11 -38.64
CA ASP A 164 -1.44 18.13 -40.12
C ASP A 164 -1.65 19.54 -40.71
N ILE A 165 -1.99 20.53 -39.88
CA ILE A 165 -2.34 21.90 -40.30
C ILE A 165 -1.25 22.90 -39.94
N TYR A 166 -0.64 22.74 -38.76
CA TYR A 166 0.41 23.63 -38.24
C TYR A 166 1.71 22.85 -38.06
N ASP A 167 2.84 23.48 -38.36
CA ASP A 167 4.15 22.88 -38.14
C ASP A 167 4.55 23.03 -36.66
N ILE A 168 4.21 22.04 -35.85
CA ILE A 168 4.41 22.06 -34.39
C ILE A 168 5.64 21.23 -34.03
N ASP A 169 6.64 21.87 -33.44
CA ASP A 169 7.85 21.19 -32.95
C ASP A 169 7.81 20.95 -31.44
N ASN A 170 7.18 21.87 -30.70
CA ASN A 170 7.19 21.89 -29.24
C ASN A 170 5.79 22.05 -28.66
N VAL A 171 5.59 21.53 -27.46
CA VAL A 171 4.38 21.70 -26.67
C VAL A 171 4.73 22.39 -25.35
N SER A 172 4.07 23.49 -25.06
CA SER A 172 4.12 24.18 -23.77
C SER A 172 2.82 23.96 -23.01
N MET A 173 2.91 23.39 -21.82
CA MET A 173 1.77 23.07 -20.97
C MET A 173 1.84 23.89 -19.69
N THR A 174 0.80 24.67 -19.43
CA THR A 174 0.72 25.56 -18.28
C THR A 174 -0.43 25.17 -17.37
N ILE A 175 -0.13 25.08 -16.08
CA ILE A 175 -1.13 25.05 -15.01
C ILE A 175 -1.23 26.46 -14.42
N TYR A 176 -2.44 27.03 -14.47
CA TYR A 176 -2.74 28.33 -13.88
C TYR A 176 -3.58 28.16 -12.62
N GLN A 177 -2.98 28.36 -11.45
CA GLN A 177 -3.59 28.15 -10.15
C GLN A 177 -3.48 29.42 -9.26
N PRO A 178 -4.36 30.42 -9.48
CA PRO A 178 -4.18 31.77 -8.94
C PRO A 178 -4.31 31.83 -7.41
N ARG A 179 -5.20 31.03 -6.81
CA ARG A 179 -5.40 30.98 -5.34
C ARG A 179 -4.19 30.48 -4.57
N ARG A 180 -3.24 29.84 -5.25
CA ARG A 180 -1.94 29.43 -4.69
C ARG A 180 -0.77 30.26 -5.21
N GLN A 181 -1.05 31.33 -5.95
CA GLN A 181 -0.04 32.15 -6.64
C GLN A 181 0.92 31.28 -7.47
N ASN A 182 0.37 30.25 -8.12
CA ASN A 182 1.15 29.25 -8.85
C ASN A 182 0.80 29.31 -10.34
N ILE A 183 1.79 29.63 -11.15
CA ILE A 183 1.77 29.47 -12.60
C ILE A 183 2.98 28.59 -12.91
N SER A 184 2.72 27.35 -13.31
CA SER A 184 3.75 26.36 -13.61
C SER A 184 3.66 26.01 -15.08
N THR A 185 4.79 26.07 -15.80
CA THR A 185 4.87 25.76 -17.22
C THR A 185 5.93 24.70 -17.45
N PHE A 186 5.59 23.71 -18.27
CA PHE A 186 6.48 22.66 -18.71
C PHE A 186 6.48 22.57 -20.23
N GLU A 187 7.66 22.55 -20.82
CA GLU A 187 7.85 22.44 -22.26
C GLU A 187 8.47 21.08 -22.60
N ILE A 188 8.00 20.46 -23.68
CA ILE A 188 8.49 19.19 -24.19
C ILE A 188 8.45 19.20 -25.71
N SER A 189 9.40 18.53 -26.36
CA SER A 189 9.36 18.35 -27.81
C SER A 189 8.21 17.42 -28.21
N LYS A 190 7.68 17.60 -29.42
CA LYS A 190 6.63 16.74 -29.99
C LYS A 190 7.07 15.26 -29.99
N ASP A 191 8.30 15.00 -30.38
CA ASP A 191 8.87 13.65 -30.46
C ASP A 191 8.96 12.98 -29.08
N GLU A 192 9.40 13.70 -28.05
CA GLU A 192 9.45 13.16 -26.69
C GLU A 192 8.07 12.92 -26.10
N LEU A 193 7.08 13.76 -26.43
CA LEU A 193 5.70 13.56 -26.03
C LEU A 193 5.11 12.28 -26.66
N TYR A 194 5.33 12.06 -27.95
CA TYR A 194 4.90 10.82 -28.62
C TYR A 194 5.63 9.60 -28.08
N LYS A 195 6.93 9.72 -27.80
CA LYS A 195 7.69 8.65 -27.15
C LYS A 195 7.09 8.27 -25.80
N TRP A 196 6.76 9.25 -24.96
CA TRP A 196 6.07 8.99 -23.69
C TRP A 196 4.70 8.34 -23.92
N ALA A 197 3.96 8.76 -24.94
CA ALA A 197 2.66 8.21 -25.28
C ALA A 197 2.74 6.71 -25.64
N ASP A 198 3.74 6.34 -26.43
CA ASP A 198 3.93 4.97 -26.91
C ASP A 198 4.60 4.05 -25.87
N GLU A 199 5.57 4.56 -25.10
CA GLU A 199 6.37 3.75 -24.16
C GLU A 199 5.75 3.66 -22.76
N VAL A 200 4.98 4.66 -22.33
CA VAL A 200 4.45 4.76 -20.96
C VAL A 200 2.93 4.81 -20.95
N LEU A 201 2.33 5.77 -21.64
CA LEU A 201 0.89 6.02 -21.57
C LEU A 201 0.08 4.82 -22.04
N LYS A 202 0.31 4.38 -23.28
CA LYS A 202 -0.47 3.30 -23.91
C LYS A 202 -0.36 1.96 -23.18
N PRO A 203 0.86 1.42 -22.89
CA PRO A 203 0.96 0.14 -22.20
C PRO A 203 0.30 0.16 -20.81
N THR A 204 0.39 1.29 -20.10
CA THR A 204 -0.20 1.43 -18.77
C THR A 204 -1.71 1.62 -18.85
N ALA A 205 -2.21 2.35 -19.85
CA ALA A 205 -3.63 2.49 -20.11
C ALA A 205 -4.27 1.14 -20.45
N ASP A 206 -3.61 0.30 -21.25
CA ASP A 206 -4.09 -1.05 -21.57
C ASP A 206 -4.27 -1.90 -20.29
N LEU A 207 -3.28 -1.86 -19.37
CA LEU A 207 -3.38 -2.52 -18.06
C LEU A 207 -4.52 -1.95 -17.21
N ALA A 208 -4.60 -0.63 -17.12
CA ALA A 208 -5.62 0.05 -16.32
C ALA A 208 -7.04 -0.23 -16.85
N PHE A 209 -7.20 -0.27 -18.17
CA PHE A 209 -8.47 -0.60 -18.82
C PHE A 209 -8.84 -2.08 -18.64
N ALA A 210 -7.87 -3.00 -18.60
CA ALA A 210 -8.12 -4.40 -18.25
C ALA A 210 -8.40 -4.62 -16.74
N GLY A 211 -7.97 -3.68 -15.88
CA GLY A 211 -7.99 -3.85 -14.42
C GLY A 211 -6.82 -4.68 -13.89
N ASP A 212 -5.77 -4.84 -14.70
CA ASP A 212 -4.58 -5.61 -14.39
C ASP A 212 -3.48 -4.72 -13.75
N GLY A 213 -2.38 -5.35 -13.32
CA GLY A 213 -1.24 -4.68 -12.71
C GLY A 213 -1.24 -4.76 -11.18
N ASN A 214 -0.42 -3.93 -10.54
CA ASN A 214 -0.24 -3.92 -9.10
C ASN A 214 -0.95 -2.73 -8.45
N PHE A 215 -1.54 -2.95 -7.27
CA PHE A 215 -1.99 -1.85 -6.43
C PHE A 215 -0.78 -1.18 -5.77
N LEU A 216 -0.52 0.09 -6.11
CA LEU A 216 0.55 0.90 -5.53
C LEU A 216 -0.02 2.04 -4.67
N CYS A 217 0.76 2.42 -3.66
CA CYS A 217 0.44 3.52 -2.75
C CYS A 217 1.39 4.71 -2.99
N GLY A 218 0.82 5.92 -3.06
CA GLY A 218 1.54 7.18 -3.26
C GLY A 218 0.60 8.37 -3.09
N GLU A 219 1.03 9.55 -3.53
CA GLU A 219 0.26 10.80 -3.40
C GLU A 219 -1.10 10.73 -4.11
N TRP A 220 -1.18 10.02 -5.24
CA TRP A 220 -2.40 9.76 -5.99
C TRP A 220 -3.51 9.07 -5.17
N CYS A 221 -3.18 8.41 -4.06
CA CYS A 221 -4.18 7.79 -3.19
C CYS A 221 -5.17 8.80 -2.58
N GLY A 222 -4.82 10.09 -2.47
CA GLY A 222 -5.71 11.14 -1.96
C GLY A 222 -6.99 11.32 -2.80
N PHE A 223 -6.89 11.03 -4.09
CA PHE A 223 -7.94 11.16 -5.11
C PHE A 223 -8.58 9.83 -5.51
N CYS A 224 -8.20 8.73 -4.85
CA CYS A 224 -8.80 7.42 -5.08
C CYS A 224 -10.14 7.29 -4.31
N LYS A 225 -11.18 6.74 -4.96
CA LYS A 225 -12.48 6.52 -4.29
C LYS A 225 -12.37 5.45 -3.19
N ALA A 226 -11.52 4.44 -3.38
CA ALA A 226 -11.25 3.38 -2.40
C ALA A 226 -10.26 3.79 -1.27
N LYS A 227 -9.88 5.07 -1.17
CA LYS A 227 -8.77 5.52 -0.31
C LYS A 227 -8.91 5.22 1.18
N HIS A 228 -10.13 4.96 1.67
CA HIS A 228 -10.42 4.70 3.08
C HIS A 228 -10.29 3.22 3.46
N GLU A 229 -10.36 2.30 2.49
CA GLU A 229 -10.36 0.84 2.73
C GLU A 229 -9.35 0.09 1.85
N CYS A 230 -8.54 0.79 1.07
CA CYS A 230 -7.50 0.22 0.23
C CYS A 230 -6.41 -0.50 1.05
N ARG A 231 -6.25 -1.81 0.82
CA ARG A 231 -5.24 -2.67 1.46
C ARG A 231 -3.81 -2.17 1.21
N ALA A 232 -3.45 -1.87 -0.05
CA ALA A 232 -2.11 -1.42 -0.42
C ALA A 232 -1.74 -0.11 0.30
N ARG A 233 -2.71 0.80 0.47
CA ARG A 233 -2.50 2.04 1.24
C ARG A 233 -2.33 1.76 2.73
N ALA A 234 -3.10 0.84 3.29
CA ALA A 234 -2.97 0.45 4.70
C ALA A 234 -1.61 -0.20 4.98
N GLU A 235 -1.16 -1.11 4.12
CA GLU A 235 0.14 -1.80 4.25
C GLU A 235 1.31 -0.81 4.16
N ALA A 236 1.31 0.09 3.17
CA ALA A 236 2.35 1.11 3.04
C ALA A 236 2.43 2.03 4.28
N ASN A 237 1.29 2.43 4.86
CA ASN A 237 1.27 3.24 6.08
C ASN A 237 1.64 2.45 7.34
N LEU A 238 1.34 1.15 7.41
CA LEU A 238 1.78 0.30 8.51
C LEU A 238 3.30 0.10 8.52
N THR A 239 3.95 0.14 7.34
CA THR A 239 5.42 0.16 7.27
C THR A 239 6.00 1.43 7.93
N LEU A 240 5.34 2.59 7.84
CA LEU A 240 5.78 3.80 8.56
C LEU A 240 5.72 3.61 10.08
N ALA A 241 4.69 2.92 10.58
CA ALA A 241 4.62 2.57 12.00
C ALA A 241 5.84 1.74 12.43
N GLN A 242 6.34 0.83 11.59
CA GLN A 242 7.56 0.05 11.89
C GLN A 242 8.81 0.92 12.09
N TYR A 243 8.85 2.13 11.52
CA TYR A 243 9.97 3.07 11.69
C TYR A 243 9.83 3.98 12.92
N ASP A 244 8.61 4.36 13.31
CA ASP A 244 8.36 5.03 14.60
C ASP A 244 8.58 4.08 15.79
N PHE A 245 8.44 2.77 15.56
CA PHE A 245 8.91 1.72 16.46
C PHE A 245 10.35 1.31 16.14
N LYS A 246 11.31 2.25 16.18
CA LYS A 246 12.69 1.85 16.53
C LYS A 246 12.67 1.36 17.97
N LEU A 247 12.25 0.12 18.14
CA LEU A 247 12.29 -0.57 19.43
C LEU A 247 13.74 -0.53 19.91
N PRO A 248 13.97 -0.20 21.19
CA PRO A 248 15.31 -0.28 21.76
C PRO A 248 15.94 -1.64 21.45
N PRO A 249 17.28 -1.75 21.41
CA PRO A 249 17.94 -3.04 21.14
C PRO A 249 17.65 -4.12 22.20
N LEU A 250 16.95 -3.76 23.28
CA LEU A 250 16.55 -4.61 24.40
C LEU A 250 15.04 -4.51 24.57
N LEU A 251 14.40 -5.63 24.91
CA LEU A 251 13.00 -5.66 25.31
C LEU A 251 12.82 -5.02 26.69
N GLU A 252 11.72 -4.29 26.87
CA GLU A 252 11.24 -3.83 28.17
C GLU A 252 10.53 -4.96 28.94
N ASP A 253 10.46 -4.86 30.26
CA ASP A 253 9.81 -5.87 31.11
C ASP A 253 8.34 -6.11 30.71
N SER A 254 7.63 -5.05 30.32
CA SER A 254 6.24 -5.11 29.85
C SER A 254 6.09 -5.91 28.55
N GLU A 255 7.07 -5.83 27.66
CA GLU A 255 7.13 -6.61 26.43
C GLU A 255 7.40 -8.09 26.74
N ILE A 256 8.30 -8.36 27.69
CA ILE A 256 8.59 -9.73 28.16
C ILE A 256 7.34 -10.35 28.79
N GLU A 257 6.63 -9.62 29.65
CA GLU A 257 5.38 -10.07 30.27
C GLU A 257 4.29 -10.38 29.23
N TYR A 258 4.14 -9.51 28.23
CA TYR A 258 3.20 -9.75 27.13
C TYR A 258 3.58 -11.00 26.33
N ILE A 259 4.86 -11.16 25.98
CA ILE A 259 5.36 -12.35 25.28
C ILE A 259 5.10 -13.61 26.12
N LEU A 260 5.40 -13.58 27.42
CA LEU A 260 5.15 -14.71 28.33
C LEU A 260 3.66 -15.11 28.34
N SER A 261 2.75 -14.14 28.28
CA SER A 261 1.30 -14.42 28.23
C SER A 261 0.83 -15.12 26.95
N ARG A 262 1.63 -15.07 25.87
CA ARG A 262 1.30 -15.61 24.54
C ARG A 262 2.20 -16.75 24.08
N ALA A 263 3.35 -16.95 24.73
CA ALA A 263 4.37 -17.88 24.30
C ALA A 263 3.83 -19.32 24.18
N ASP A 264 3.07 -19.78 25.17
CA ASP A 264 2.53 -21.14 25.18
C ASP A 264 1.53 -21.37 24.02
N GLU A 265 0.70 -20.39 23.70
CA GLU A 265 -0.25 -20.43 22.58
C GLU A 265 0.49 -20.46 21.23
N LEU A 266 1.54 -19.64 21.09
CA LEU A 266 2.38 -19.62 19.90
C LEU A 266 3.11 -20.96 19.68
N VAL A 267 3.65 -21.55 20.75
CA VAL A 267 4.31 -22.86 20.71
C VAL A 267 3.32 -23.97 20.38
N ALA A 268 2.12 -23.93 20.93
CA ALA A 268 1.05 -24.86 20.61
C ALA A 268 0.67 -24.78 19.12
N TRP A 269 0.39 -23.58 18.63
CA TRP A 269 0.07 -23.38 17.21
C TRP A 269 1.19 -23.83 16.27
N ALA A 270 2.45 -23.51 16.57
CA ALA A 270 3.59 -23.99 15.79
C ALA A 270 3.70 -25.52 15.80
N SER A 271 3.31 -26.17 16.89
CA SER A 271 3.25 -27.63 17.00
C SER A 271 2.12 -28.21 16.14
N ASP A 272 0.94 -27.60 16.18
CA ASP A 272 -0.21 -28.01 15.35
C ASP A 272 0.11 -27.91 13.85
N ILE A 273 0.79 -26.85 13.43
CA ILE A 273 1.25 -26.68 12.03
C ILE A 273 2.25 -27.79 11.64
N LYS A 274 3.20 -28.12 12.51
CA LYS A 274 4.15 -29.21 12.26
C LYS A 274 3.46 -30.56 12.15
N GLU A 275 2.49 -30.83 13.02
CA GLU A 275 1.71 -32.06 12.98
C GLU A 275 0.87 -32.15 11.69
N TYR A 276 0.18 -31.07 11.33
CA TYR A 276 -0.55 -30.99 10.06
C TYR A 276 0.38 -31.25 8.87
N ALA A 277 1.52 -30.56 8.80
CA ALA A 277 2.48 -30.72 7.71
C ALA A 277 3.00 -32.16 7.61
N LEU A 278 3.26 -32.81 8.75
CA LEU A 278 3.65 -34.21 8.82
C LEU A 278 2.54 -35.14 8.30
N GLN A 279 1.28 -34.96 8.73
CA GLN A 279 0.16 -35.79 8.27
C GLN A 279 -0.06 -35.65 6.76
N GLN A 280 0.08 -34.44 6.23
CA GLN A 280 0.01 -34.20 4.78
C GLN A 280 1.17 -34.88 4.03
N ALA A 281 2.39 -34.84 4.59
CA ALA A 281 3.55 -35.49 4.00
C ALA A 281 3.42 -37.03 3.99
N ILE A 282 2.88 -37.61 5.07
CA ILE A 282 2.54 -39.05 5.14
C ILE A 282 1.51 -39.41 4.06
N SER A 283 0.59 -38.49 3.75
CA SER A 283 -0.44 -38.66 2.71
C SER A 283 0.08 -38.39 1.28
N GLY A 284 1.37 -38.13 1.09
CA GLY A 284 2.01 -37.96 -0.22
C GLY A 284 2.27 -36.52 -0.67
N LYS A 285 1.99 -35.51 0.16
CA LYS A 285 2.30 -34.11 -0.17
C LYS A 285 3.78 -33.80 0.05
N GLU A 286 4.41 -33.16 -0.93
CA GLU A 286 5.78 -32.64 -0.80
C GLU A 286 5.77 -31.19 -0.32
N TRP A 287 6.67 -30.86 0.61
CA TRP A 287 6.88 -29.50 1.11
C TRP A 287 8.28 -29.04 0.71
N ASN A 288 8.40 -27.87 0.07
CA ASN A 288 9.68 -27.36 -0.40
C ASN A 288 10.68 -27.19 0.76
N GLY A 289 11.88 -27.77 0.62
CA GLY A 289 12.93 -27.74 1.63
C GLY A 289 12.81 -28.80 2.73
N TRP A 290 11.79 -29.67 2.70
CA TRP A 290 11.55 -30.71 3.70
C TRP A 290 11.50 -32.11 3.07
N LYS A 291 11.80 -33.14 3.85
CA LYS A 291 11.67 -34.54 3.45
C LYS A 291 11.09 -35.38 4.58
N LEU A 292 10.31 -36.39 4.22
CA LEU A 292 9.83 -37.41 5.16
C LEU A 292 10.91 -38.50 5.30
N VAL A 293 11.26 -38.86 6.54
CA VAL A 293 12.27 -39.88 6.86
C VAL A 293 11.77 -40.77 7.99
N GLU A 294 12.30 -41.99 8.09
CA GLU A 294 12.04 -42.87 9.22
C GLU A 294 12.56 -42.24 10.52
N GLY A 295 11.75 -42.33 11.58
CA GLY A 295 12.16 -41.94 12.92
C GLY A 295 13.30 -42.82 13.43
N ARG A 296 14.05 -42.32 14.42
CA ARG A 296 15.13 -43.10 15.05
C ARG A 296 14.53 -44.32 15.77
N SER A 297 14.85 -45.53 15.30
CA SER A 297 14.49 -46.78 15.98
C SER A 297 15.50 -47.13 17.08
N ASN A 298 15.03 -47.52 18.26
CA ASN A 298 15.90 -48.09 19.30
C ASN A 298 16.08 -49.59 19.10
N ARG A 299 17.32 -50.08 19.19
CA ARG A 299 17.60 -51.53 19.21
C ARG A 299 17.00 -52.14 20.49
N LYS A 300 16.31 -53.26 20.35
CA LYS A 300 15.78 -54.07 21.44
C LYS A 300 16.25 -55.51 21.24
N TYR A 301 16.51 -56.23 22.32
CA TYR A 301 16.74 -57.66 22.23
C TYR A 301 15.45 -58.35 21.79
N SER A 302 15.53 -59.20 20.77
CA SER A 302 14.38 -59.93 20.23
C SER A 302 14.01 -61.15 21.08
N ASN A 303 14.97 -61.69 21.83
CA ASN A 303 14.79 -62.80 22.76
C ASN A 303 15.76 -62.63 23.93
N GLU A 304 15.21 -62.29 25.10
CA GLU A 304 16.01 -62.02 26.29
C GLU A 304 16.72 -63.28 26.80
N GLU A 305 16.08 -64.45 26.76
CA GLU A 305 16.66 -65.73 27.22
C GLU A 305 17.87 -66.13 26.39
N ALA A 306 17.77 -66.01 25.06
CA ALA A 306 18.87 -66.30 24.14
C ALA A 306 20.06 -65.35 24.37
N VAL A 307 19.78 -64.08 24.68
CA VAL A 307 20.80 -63.08 25.00
C VAL A 307 21.46 -63.38 26.34
N ILE A 308 20.69 -63.70 27.38
CA ILE A 308 21.20 -64.10 28.69
C ILE A 308 22.14 -65.30 28.56
N GLN A 309 21.72 -66.34 27.84
CA GLN A 309 22.52 -67.54 27.61
C GLN A 309 23.82 -67.21 26.86
N ALA A 310 23.73 -66.48 25.74
CA ALA A 310 24.90 -66.13 24.92
C ALA A 310 25.94 -65.29 25.69
N VAL A 311 25.49 -64.35 26.51
CA VAL A 311 26.38 -63.50 27.33
C VAL A 311 27.00 -64.30 28.48
N THR A 312 26.21 -65.17 29.12
CA THR A 312 26.68 -66.05 30.20
C THR A 312 27.71 -67.07 29.69
N ASP A 313 27.47 -67.69 28.54
CA ASP A 313 28.40 -68.64 27.90
C ASP A 313 29.72 -67.96 27.49
N ALA A 314 29.67 -66.66 27.17
CA ALA A 314 30.84 -65.84 26.92
C ALA A 314 31.59 -65.42 28.20
N GLY A 315 31.12 -65.82 29.38
CA GLY A 315 31.75 -65.56 30.67
C GLY A 315 31.42 -64.19 31.28
N PHE A 316 30.39 -63.50 30.79
CA PHE A 316 29.95 -62.20 31.30
C PHE A 316 28.60 -62.30 32.01
N ASP A 317 28.34 -61.44 33.00
CA ASP A 317 27.02 -61.33 33.65
C ASP A 317 26.10 -60.43 32.80
N PRO A 318 25.01 -60.95 32.21
CA PRO A 318 24.09 -60.15 31.41
C PRO A 318 23.24 -59.16 32.22
N TYR A 319 23.29 -59.22 33.55
CA TYR A 319 22.43 -58.41 34.41
C TYR A 319 23.17 -57.22 35.04
N GLU A 320 22.48 -56.07 35.06
CA GLU A 320 22.90 -54.90 35.83
C GLU A 320 22.31 -54.99 37.24
N LYS A 321 23.16 -55.09 38.27
CA LYS A 321 22.71 -55.00 39.68
C LYS A 321 22.47 -53.54 40.07
N LYS A 322 21.23 -53.08 39.91
CA LYS A 322 20.81 -51.72 40.24
C LYS A 322 20.04 -51.65 41.57
N LEU A 323 20.31 -50.61 42.37
CA LEU A 323 19.52 -50.29 43.55
C LEU A 323 18.06 -50.02 43.15
N LEU A 324 17.12 -50.61 43.88
CA LEU A 324 15.70 -50.37 43.61
C LEU A 324 15.34 -48.91 43.85
N GLY A 325 14.56 -48.33 42.94
CA GLY A 325 13.97 -47.00 43.15
C GLY A 325 13.04 -46.98 44.38
N ILE A 326 12.84 -45.79 44.97
CA ILE A 326 12.10 -45.59 46.23
C ILE A 326 10.78 -46.37 46.26
N THR A 327 9.96 -46.26 45.23
CA THR A 327 8.66 -46.95 45.17
C THR A 327 8.77 -48.47 45.16
N ALA A 328 9.75 -49.03 44.45
CA ALA A 328 9.98 -50.48 44.40
C ALA A 328 10.58 -50.99 45.71
N MET A 329 11.46 -50.21 46.33
CA MET A 329 12.04 -50.52 47.64
C MET A 329 11.00 -50.46 48.76
N GLN A 330 10.10 -49.48 48.74
CA GLN A 330 8.94 -49.38 49.65
C GLN A 330 8.01 -50.59 49.54
N LYS A 331 7.70 -51.04 48.31
CA LYS A 331 6.89 -52.25 48.09
C LYS A 331 7.56 -53.51 48.65
N ARG A 332 8.89 -53.60 48.58
CA ARG A 332 9.64 -54.79 49.03
C ARG A 332 9.80 -54.86 50.55
N LEU A 333 10.04 -53.73 51.22
CA LEU A 333 10.27 -53.68 52.67
C LEU A 333 8.98 -53.45 53.48
N GLY A 334 7.94 -52.90 52.85
CA GLY A 334 6.75 -52.39 53.52
C GLY A 334 6.98 -51.00 54.12
N LYS A 335 5.95 -50.13 54.12
CA LYS A 335 6.07 -48.70 54.47
C LYS A 335 6.73 -48.47 55.84
N SER A 336 6.27 -49.17 56.89
CA SER A 336 6.79 -48.99 58.25
C SER A 336 8.29 -49.29 58.36
N ARG A 337 8.75 -50.37 57.73
CA ARG A 337 10.16 -50.82 57.80
C ARG A 337 11.06 -50.04 56.84
N PHE A 338 10.50 -49.59 55.72
CA PHE A 338 11.16 -48.64 54.82
C PHE A 338 11.44 -47.32 55.55
N ASP A 339 10.43 -46.76 56.22
CA ASP A 339 10.57 -45.49 56.93
C ASP A 339 11.56 -45.62 58.11
N GLU A 340 11.53 -46.72 58.86
CA GLU A 340 12.49 -47.00 59.94
C GLU A 340 13.95 -47.09 59.44
N LEU A 341 14.18 -47.79 58.33
CA LEU A 341 15.54 -48.09 57.87
C LEU A 341 16.13 -47.03 56.95
N LEU A 342 15.30 -46.36 56.13
CA LEU A 342 15.77 -45.62 54.97
C LEU A 342 15.47 -44.12 55.01
N THR A 343 14.59 -43.63 55.89
CA THR A 343 14.26 -42.19 55.97
C THR A 343 15.50 -41.33 56.19
N ALA A 344 16.45 -41.78 57.02
CA ALA A 344 17.71 -41.08 57.28
C ALA A 344 18.62 -40.94 56.04
N TYR A 345 18.35 -41.67 54.97
CA TYR A 345 19.13 -41.69 53.73
C TYR A 345 18.35 -41.15 52.53
N ILE A 346 17.18 -40.54 52.74
CA ILE A 346 16.36 -39.94 51.67
C ILE A 346 16.44 -38.42 51.80
N GLU A 347 17.03 -37.79 50.79
CA GLU A 347 16.99 -36.35 50.61
C GLU A 347 15.84 -35.99 49.67
N LYS A 348 14.98 -35.05 50.07
CA LYS A 348 14.02 -34.41 49.16
C LYS A 348 14.62 -33.07 48.73
N PRO A 349 15.33 -33.01 47.60
CA PRO A 349 15.90 -31.76 47.13
C PRO A 349 14.78 -30.75 46.85
N GLN A 350 15.06 -29.49 47.10
CA GLN A 350 14.15 -28.40 46.73
C GLN A 350 13.93 -28.45 45.21
N GLY A 351 12.66 -28.39 44.80
CA GLY A 351 12.32 -28.35 43.38
C GLY A 351 12.93 -27.13 42.71
N LYS A 352 13.38 -27.28 41.47
CA LYS A 352 13.91 -26.15 40.70
C LYS A 352 12.85 -25.03 40.58
N PRO A 353 13.21 -23.76 40.82
CA PRO A 353 12.30 -22.65 40.55
C PRO A 353 11.78 -22.72 39.12
N THR A 354 10.47 -22.55 38.96
CA THR A 354 9.78 -22.56 37.66
C THR A 354 8.87 -21.35 37.62
N LEU A 355 9.02 -20.52 36.60
CA LEU A 355 8.13 -19.39 36.36
C LEU A 355 6.83 -19.91 35.74
N VAL A 356 5.70 -19.53 36.31
CA VAL A 356 4.36 -19.93 35.87
C VAL A 356 3.38 -18.76 36.01
N PRO A 357 2.26 -18.75 35.26
CA PRO A 357 1.22 -17.72 35.42
C PRO A 357 0.64 -17.71 36.85
N GLU A 358 0.11 -16.57 37.30
CA GLU A 358 -0.55 -16.45 38.62
C GLU A 358 -1.76 -17.38 38.81
N SER A 359 -2.34 -17.88 37.72
CA SER A 359 -3.43 -18.87 37.78
C SER A 359 -2.96 -20.26 38.23
N ASP A 360 -1.64 -20.52 38.28
CA ASP A 360 -1.09 -21.74 38.86
C ASP A 360 -1.39 -21.80 40.36
N LYS A 361 -1.90 -22.94 40.84
CA LYS A 361 -2.35 -23.11 42.22
C LYS A 361 -1.20 -23.27 43.22
N ARG A 362 0.04 -23.47 42.75
CA ARG A 362 1.20 -23.63 43.62
C ARG A 362 1.54 -22.29 44.28
N PRO A 363 1.88 -22.28 45.58
CA PRO A 363 2.29 -21.05 46.25
C PRO A 363 3.57 -20.50 45.62
N ALA A 364 3.67 -19.17 45.55
CA ALA A 364 4.88 -18.50 45.12
C ALA A 364 6.06 -18.87 46.03
N MET A 365 7.24 -19.00 45.45
CA MET A 365 8.48 -19.28 46.19
C MET A 365 9.02 -17.97 46.79
N ASN A 366 9.50 -17.99 48.04
CA ASN A 366 10.27 -16.88 48.60
C ASN A 366 11.54 -16.67 47.77
N ASN A 367 11.88 -15.41 47.51
CA ASN A 367 13.10 -15.06 46.79
C ASN A 367 14.11 -14.46 47.78
N ALA A 368 15.36 -14.31 47.36
CA ALA A 368 16.42 -13.79 48.21
C ALA A 368 16.07 -12.42 48.84
N ARG A 369 15.23 -11.61 48.18
CA ARG A 369 14.77 -10.31 48.71
C ARG A 369 13.75 -10.48 49.84
N THR A 370 12.88 -11.48 49.77
CA THR A 370 11.93 -11.82 50.85
C THR A 370 12.64 -12.40 52.07
N ASP A 371 13.66 -13.24 51.87
CA ASP A 371 14.43 -13.84 52.96
C ASP A 371 15.16 -12.78 53.82
N PHE A 372 15.64 -11.68 53.22
CA PHE A 372 16.26 -10.55 53.95
C PHE A 372 15.25 -9.64 54.67
N MET A 373 13.95 -9.69 54.34
CA MET A 373 12.93 -8.86 54.98
C MET A 373 12.27 -9.55 56.18
N GLU A 374 12.37 -10.87 56.31
CA GLU A 374 11.86 -11.63 57.47
C GLU A 374 12.87 -11.70 58.63
N GLU A 375 14.12 -11.25 58.44
CA GLU A 375 15.17 -11.21 59.48
C GLU A 375 15.33 -9.85 60.19
N ASN A 376 14.49 -8.84 59.88
CA ASN A 376 14.38 -7.56 60.60
C ASN A 376 12.98 -7.38 61.19
#